data_AF-A0A8I6XLV6-F1
#
_entry.id   AF-A0A8I6XLV6-F1
#
_cell.length_a   1.000
_cell.length_b   1.000
_cell.length_c   1.000
_cell.angle_alpha   90.00
_cell.angle_beta   90.00
_cell.angle_gamma   90.00
#
_symmetry.space_group_name_H-M   'P 1'
#
loop_
_entity.id
_entity.type
_entity.pdbx_description
1 polymer ?
#
loop_
_entity_poly.entity_id
_entity_poly.type
_entity_poly.pdbx_seq_one_letter_code
_entity_poly.pdbx_strand_id
1 'polypeptide(L)'
;MTSKSGSGAAEDGSYEYEEESVQNARGMKLFTCRWLPPKGQIVKAHVFLCHGYAVECSVTMRGTGVRLAQAGYAVYGVDFEGHGRSEGLQGYVPSFDVLVADTDAFFAAVVASTANTDLPRFLLGESMGGAVALLLHRMRPSYWTGAVLVAPMCKIADEMRPHPVVVSVLKLMTNIIPTWKIVPTTDVIDAAYRMQEKRDEIRNNPHCYQGKPRLKTAYELLRVSLNLENNVLPKVTCTTTTNYLLFFFHGRYSLRSQI
;
A
#
# COMPACT_ATOMS: atom_id res chain seq x y z
N MET A 1 21.57 3.88 7.32
CA MET A 1 22.49 2.90 6.71
C MET A 1 21.67 1.89 5.92
N THR A 2 22.03 1.59 4.67
CA THR A 2 21.35 0.60 3.82
C THR A 2 22.10 -0.72 3.87
N SER A 3 21.44 -1.84 4.18
CA SER A 3 22.03 -3.18 4.07
C SER A 3 21.34 -3.94 2.93
N LYS A 4 22.10 -4.34 1.90
CA LYS A 4 21.60 -5.24 0.84
C LYS A 4 21.46 -6.65 1.41
N SER A 5 20.28 -7.25 1.28
CA SER A 5 20.02 -8.61 1.73
C SER A 5 19.32 -9.39 0.63
N GLY A 6 20.06 -9.81 -0.39
CA GLY A 6 19.56 -10.63 -1.50
C GLY A 6 19.34 -9.86 -2.80
N SER A 7 20.04 -10.28 -3.85
CA SER A 7 19.77 -9.89 -5.24
C SER A 7 19.62 -11.17 -6.05
N GLY A 8 18.53 -11.30 -6.80
CA GLY A 8 18.29 -12.43 -7.69
C GLY A 8 17.79 -11.93 -9.04
N ALA A 9 18.44 -12.34 -10.13
CA ALA A 9 17.82 -12.22 -11.44
C ALA A 9 16.84 -13.38 -11.62
N ALA A 10 15.78 -13.18 -12.41
CA ALA A 10 15.01 -14.31 -12.92
C ALA A 10 15.96 -15.25 -13.69
N GLU A 11 15.77 -16.56 -13.58
CA GLU A 11 16.64 -17.54 -14.27
C GLU A 11 16.66 -17.34 -15.80
N ASP A 12 15.58 -16.75 -16.35
CA ASP A 12 15.43 -16.41 -17.76
C ASP A 12 15.91 -14.98 -18.13
N GLY A 13 16.40 -14.21 -17.15
CA GLY A 13 16.82 -12.81 -17.34
C GLY A 13 15.67 -11.84 -17.63
N SER A 14 14.41 -12.24 -17.45
CA SER A 14 13.23 -11.43 -17.82
C SER A 14 12.95 -10.26 -16.87
N TYR A 15 13.58 -10.22 -15.69
CA TYR A 15 13.59 -9.10 -14.76
C TYR A 15 14.73 -9.24 -13.73
N GLU A 16 15.07 -8.16 -13.06
CA GLU A 16 15.97 -8.15 -11.89
C GLU A 16 15.13 -7.95 -10.61
N TYR A 17 15.45 -8.71 -9.55
CA TYR A 17 14.83 -8.56 -8.24
C TYR A 17 15.88 -8.26 -7.17
N GLU A 18 15.63 -7.23 -6.37
CA GLU A 18 16.53 -6.82 -5.30
C GLU A 18 15.77 -6.57 -4.01
N GLU A 19 16.39 -6.94 -2.90
CA GLU A 19 15.90 -6.73 -1.55
C GLU A 19 16.89 -5.91 -0.73
N GLU A 20 16.35 -4.94 -0.02
CA GLU A 20 17.14 -4.06 0.82
C GLU A 20 16.41 -3.75 2.10
N SER A 21 17.19 -3.39 3.10
CA SER A 21 16.66 -2.79 4.30
C SER A 21 17.13 -1.36 4.46
N VAL A 22 16.18 -0.47 4.68
CA VAL A 22 16.37 0.98 4.83
C VAL A 22 15.96 1.40 6.23
N GLN A 23 16.54 2.48 6.73
CA GLN A 23 16.15 3.06 8.01
C GLN A 23 15.41 4.37 7.76
N ASN A 24 14.21 4.51 8.32
CA ASN A 24 13.46 5.77 8.21
C ASN A 24 14.00 6.84 9.19
N ALA A 25 13.45 8.05 9.12
CA ALA A 25 13.87 9.17 9.97
C ALA A 25 13.65 8.95 11.49
N ARG A 26 12.81 7.98 11.87
CA ARG A 26 12.58 7.59 13.27
C ARG A 26 13.51 6.47 13.75
N GLY A 27 14.41 5.99 12.90
CA GLY A 27 15.31 4.91 13.22
C GLY A 27 14.74 3.50 13.01
N MET A 28 13.52 3.37 12.46
CA MET A 28 12.91 2.07 12.19
C MET A 28 13.51 1.44 10.94
N LYS A 29 13.85 0.16 11.01
CA LYS A 29 14.31 -0.64 9.89
C LYS A 29 13.11 -1.16 9.09
N LEU A 30 12.99 -0.68 7.86
CA LEU A 30 11.96 -1.09 6.91
C LEU A 30 12.56 -2.03 5.87
N PHE A 31 11.82 -3.07 5.53
CA PHE A 31 12.13 -3.95 4.42
C PHE A 31 11.58 -3.37 3.12
N THR A 32 12.37 -3.48 2.05
CA THR A 32 12.05 -2.96 0.73
C THR A 32 12.43 -3.97 -0.33
N CYS A 33 11.67 -4.00 -1.40
CA CYS A 33 11.94 -4.85 -2.55
C CYS A 33 11.70 -4.08 -3.84
N ARG A 34 12.36 -4.50 -4.92
CA ARG A 34 12.17 -3.91 -6.24
C ARG A 34 12.26 -4.96 -7.33
N TRP A 35 11.42 -4.78 -8.35
CA TRP A 35 11.50 -5.52 -9.61
C TRP A 35 11.83 -4.53 -10.70
N LEU A 36 12.98 -4.73 -11.35
CA LEU A 36 13.48 -3.84 -12.39
C LEU A 36 13.39 -4.53 -13.76
N PRO A 37 13.16 -3.77 -14.84
CA PRO A 37 13.26 -4.31 -16.18
C PRO A 37 14.65 -4.92 -16.45
N PRO A 38 14.77 -5.88 -17.37
CA PRO A 38 16.05 -6.43 -17.81
C PRO A 38 17.09 -5.36 -18.14
N LYS A 39 18.37 -5.67 -17.90
CA LYS A 39 19.50 -4.79 -18.26
C LYS A 39 19.41 -4.36 -19.73
N GLY A 40 19.57 -3.06 -19.95
CA GLY A 40 19.53 -2.45 -21.29
C GLY A 40 18.13 -2.13 -21.80
N GLN A 41 17.07 -2.54 -21.10
CA GLN A 41 15.71 -2.11 -21.43
C GLN A 41 15.43 -0.70 -20.89
N ILE A 42 14.79 0.14 -21.70
CA ILE A 42 14.38 1.48 -21.30
C ILE A 42 13.25 1.39 -20.27
N VAL A 43 13.44 2.06 -19.12
CA VAL A 43 12.42 2.18 -18.08
C VAL A 43 11.35 3.18 -18.53
N LYS A 44 10.09 2.76 -18.55
CA LYS A 44 8.95 3.57 -19.03
C LYS A 44 8.37 4.48 -17.95
N ALA A 45 8.29 3.98 -16.73
CA ALA A 45 7.78 4.70 -15.55
C ALA A 45 8.16 3.96 -14.27
N HIS A 46 8.01 4.67 -13.14
CA HIS A 46 8.12 4.12 -11.80
C HIS A 46 6.73 3.71 -11.28
N VAL A 47 6.62 2.52 -10.69
CA VAL A 47 5.41 2.03 -10.03
C VAL A 47 5.71 1.71 -8.58
N PHE A 48 4.94 2.28 -7.67
CA PHE A 48 5.14 2.13 -6.23
C PHE A 48 4.00 1.35 -5.61
N LEU A 49 4.32 0.22 -5.00
CA LEU A 49 3.37 -0.71 -4.41
C LEU A 49 3.04 -0.30 -2.97
N CYS A 50 1.76 -0.21 -2.67
CA CYS A 50 1.23 -0.05 -1.33
C CYS A 50 0.41 -1.30 -0.99
N HIS A 51 0.91 -2.13 -0.07
CA HIS A 51 0.28 -3.41 0.27
C HIS A 51 -0.93 -3.24 1.20
N GLY A 52 -1.77 -4.27 1.27
CA GLY A 52 -2.94 -4.31 2.16
C GLY A 52 -2.59 -4.51 3.64
N TYR A 53 -3.60 -4.43 4.51
CA TYR A 53 -3.41 -4.78 5.92
C TYR A 53 -3.04 -6.26 6.04
N ALA A 54 -2.14 -6.58 6.97
CA ALA A 54 -1.71 -7.94 7.29
C ALA A 54 -0.95 -8.72 6.19
N VAL A 55 -0.65 -8.10 5.05
CA VAL A 55 0.17 -8.66 3.96
C VAL A 55 1.44 -7.82 3.76
N GLU A 56 2.26 -8.17 2.75
CA GLU A 56 3.58 -7.57 2.50
C GLU A 56 3.91 -7.52 0.99
N CYS A 57 4.96 -6.80 0.59
CA CYS A 57 5.21 -6.58 -0.84
C CYS A 57 5.91 -7.74 -1.55
N SER A 58 6.95 -8.34 -0.96
CA SER A 58 7.89 -9.24 -1.66
C SER A 58 7.27 -10.53 -2.18
N VAL A 59 6.31 -11.11 -1.45
CA VAL A 59 5.64 -12.35 -1.86
C VAL A 59 4.24 -12.04 -2.39
N THR A 60 3.37 -11.41 -1.59
CA THR A 60 1.95 -11.27 -1.96
C THR A 60 1.71 -10.35 -3.16
N MET A 61 2.65 -9.44 -3.45
CA MET A 61 2.57 -8.56 -4.63
C MET A 61 3.57 -8.95 -5.73
N ARG A 62 4.29 -10.07 -5.58
CA ARG A 62 5.34 -10.53 -6.51
C ARG A 62 4.85 -10.63 -7.94
N GLY A 63 3.69 -11.26 -8.16
CA GLY A 63 3.14 -11.43 -9.51
C GLY A 63 2.92 -10.11 -10.24
N THR A 64 2.46 -9.08 -9.52
CA THR A 64 2.31 -7.72 -10.04
C THR A 64 3.66 -7.09 -10.35
N GLY A 65 4.62 -7.18 -9.42
CA GLY A 65 5.96 -6.64 -9.59
C GLY A 65 6.68 -7.23 -10.81
N VAL A 66 6.68 -8.56 -10.94
CA VAL A 66 7.28 -9.28 -12.07
C VAL A 66 6.65 -8.88 -13.39
N ARG A 67 5.31 -8.90 -13.48
CA ARG A 67 4.62 -8.64 -14.75
C ARG A 67 4.83 -7.20 -15.23
N LEU A 68 4.90 -6.23 -14.32
CA LEU A 68 5.18 -4.85 -14.65
C LEU A 68 6.67 -4.63 -15.02
N ALA A 69 7.59 -5.29 -14.32
CA ALA A 69 9.02 -5.24 -14.67
C ALA A 69 9.29 -5.77 -16.08
N GLN A 70 8.74 -6.94 -16.40
CA GLN A 70 8.80 -7.52 -17.75
C GLN A 70 8.18 -6.60 -18.83
N ALA A 71 7.17 -5.80 -18.45
CA ALA A 71 6.56 -4.81 -19.34
C ALA A 71 7.37 -3.49 -19.47
N GLY A 72 8.49 -3.34 -18.76
CA GLY A 72 9.38 -2.18 -18.83
C GLY A 72 9.16 -1.12 -17.75
N TYR A 73 8.49 -1.45 -16.65
CA TYR A 73 8.28 -0.54 -15.51
C TYR A 73 9.22 -0.88 -14.35
N ALA A 74 9.81 0.12 -13.72
CA ALA A 74 10.56 -0.10 -12.48
C ALA A 74 9.57 -0.11 -11.31
N VAL A 75 9.53 -1.21 -10.55
CA VAL A 75 8.54 -1.43 -9.50
C VAL A 75 9.21 -1.47 -8.14
N TYR A 76 8.66 -0.74 -7.18
CA TYR A 76 9.22 -0.59 -5.83
C TYR A 76 8.16 -0.90 -4.78
N GLY A 77 8.50 -1.71 -3.79
CA GLY A 77 7.68 -2.04 -2.63
C GLY A 77 8.40 -1.75 -1.32
N VAL A 78 7.62 -1.38 -0.30
CA VAL A 78 8.06 -1.24 1.08
C VAL A 78 7.05 -1.92 1.98
N ASP A 79 7.55 -2.76 2.88
CA ASP A 79 6.71 -3.29 3.95
C ASP A 79 6.50 -2.19 4.99
N PHE A 80 5.24 -1.92 5.33
CA PHE A 80 4.92 -0.92 6.36
C PHE A 80 5.40 -1.36 7.74
N GLU A 81 5.59 -0.39 8.64
CA GLU A 81 5.85 -0.65 10.06
C GLU A 81 4.84 -1.70 10.61
N GLY A 82 5.37 -2.71 11.30
CA GLY A 82 4.59 -3.80 11.88
C GLY A 82 4.02 -4.80 10.86
N HIS A 83 4.49 -4.80 9.62
CA HIS A 83 4.07 -5.72 8.57
C HIS A 83 5.26 -6.38 7.89
N GLY A 84 5.04 -7.59 7.37
CA GLY A 84 6.05 -8.31 6.61
C GLY A 84 7.36 -8.47 7.36
N ARG A 85 8.43 -8.03 6.72
CA ARG A 85 9.81 -8.07 7.24
C ARG A 85 10.27 -6.75 7.86
N SER A 86 9.42 -5.73 7.88
CA SER A 86 9.71 -4.46 8.54
C SER A 86 9.62 -4.57 10.07
N GLU A 87 10.40 -3.72 10.75
CA GLU A 87 10.31 -3.58 12.20
C GLU A 87 8.95 -3.09 12.67
N GLY A 88 8.69 -3.28 13.95
CA GLY A 88 7.46 -2.88 14.62
C GLY A 88 6.67 -4.07 15.13
N LEU A 89 5.61 -3.77 15.88
CA LEU A 89 4.75 -4.79 16.44
C LEU A 89 3.87 -5.39 15.32
N GLN A 90 3.97 -6.69 15.08
CA GLN A 90 3.22 -7.36 14.01
C GLN A 90 1.71 -7.08 14.07
N GLY A 91 1.15 -6.64 12.93
CA GLY A 91 -0.24 -6.23 12.73
C GLY A 91 -0.62 -4.90 13.39
N TYR A 92 0.34 -4.09 13.82
CA TYR A 92 0.12 -2.84 14.53
C TYR A 92 0.38 -1.62 13.65
N VAL A 93 -0.61 -0.74 13.55
CA VAL A 93 -0.45 0.59 12.93
C VAL A 93 -0.61 1.64 14.04
N PRO A 94 0.48 2.21 14.58
CA PRO A 94 0.40 3.18 15.68
C PRO A 94 -0.24 4.50 15.25
N SER A 95 0.00 4.91 14.01
CA SER A 95 -0.57 6.11 13.38
C SER A 95 -0.58 5.92 11.87
N PHE A 96 -1.75 6.08 11.26
CA PHE A 96 -1.84 6.01 9.80
C PHE A 96 -1.11 7.18 9.13
N ASP A 97 -1.08 8.34 9.78
CA ASP A 97 -0.44 9.54 9.23
C ASP A 97 1.09 9.34 9.18
N VAL A 98 1.66 8.67 10.19
CA VAL A 98 3.08 8.29 10.23
C VAL A 98 3.39 7.25 9.15
N LEU A 99 2.52 6.24 8.98
CA LEU A 99 2.66 5.25 7.93
C LEU A 99 2.73 5.90 6.54
N VAL A 100 1.82 6.84 6.25
CA VAL A 100 1.82 7.58 4.97
C VAL A 100 3.08 8.43 4.83
N ALA A 101 3.50 9.14 5.88
CA ALA A 101 4.71 9.98 5.84
C ALA A 101 5.99 9.16 5.57
N ASP A 102 6.12 7.98 6.19
CA ASP A 102 7.25 7.08 5.92
C ASP A 102 7.26 6.55 4.51
N THR A 103 6.08 6.16 4.03
CA THR A 103 5.93 5.64 2.67
C THR A 103 6.28 6.71 1.64
N ASP A 104 5.84 7.96 1.86
CA ASP A 104 6.19 9.11 1.03
C ASP A 104 7.70 9.39 1.03
N ALA A 105 8.32 9.37 2.21
CA ALA A 105 9.75 9.61 2.35
C ALA A 105 10.57 8.53 1.64
N PHE A 106 10.19 7.26 1.78
CA PHE A 106 10.84 6.16 1.09
C PHE A 106 10.70 6.29 -0.44
N PHE A 107 9.48 6.49 -0.96
CA PHE A 107 9.28 6.61 -2.40
C PHE A 107 9.99 7.83 -3.00
N ALA A 108 10.05 8.94 -2.28
CA ALA A 108 10.84 10.11 -2.69
C ALA A 108 12.34 9.80 -2.77
N ALA A 109 12.87 9.11 -1.75
CA ALA A 109 14.27 8.72 -1.71
C ALA A 109 14.62 7.75 -2.84
N VAL A 110 13.72 6.80 -3.15
CA VAL A 110 13.89 5.90 -4.30
C VAL A 110 14.03 6.71 -5.59
N VAL A 111 13.07 7.59 -5.91
CA VAL A 111 13.13 8.41 -7.14
C VAL A 111 14.42 9.22 -7.20
N ALA A 112 14.79 9.88 -6.12
CA ALA A 112 16.01 10.69 -6.03
C ALA A 112 17.29 9.87 -6.20
N SER A 113 17.26 8.57 -5.92
CA SER A 113 18.41 7.68 -6.11
C SER A 113 18.54 7.12 -7.53
N THR A 114 17.51 7.27 -8.37
CA THR A 114 17.52 6.79 -9.76
C THR A 114 18.08 7.84 -10.73
N ALA A 115 18.69 7.40 -11.83
CA ALA A 115 19.06 8.29 -12.95
C ALA A 115 17.85 8.84 -13.73
N ASN A 116 16.64 8.33 -13.45
CA ASN A 116 15.43 8.55 -14.23
C ASN A 116 14.40 9.35 -13.40
N THR A 117 14.81 10.48 -12.82
CA THR A 117 13.99 11.26 -11.88
C THR A 117 12.72 11.85 -12.50
N ASP A 118 12.75 12.09 -13.80
CA ASP A 118 11.67 12.79 -14.54
C ASP A 118 10.62 11.85 -15.12
N LEU A 119 10.79 10.53 -14.95
CA LEU A 119 9.81 9.56 -15.45
C LEU A 119 8.45 9.68 -14.73
N PRO A 120 7.36 9.27 -15.41
CA PRO A 120 6.05 9.14 -14.78
C PRO A 120 6.10 8.27 -13.52
N ARG A 121 5.28 8.62 -12.52
CA ARG A 121 5.25 7.99 -11.20
C ARG A 121 3.83 7.54 -10.89
N PHE A 122 3.63 6.24 -10.75
CA PHE A 122 2.32 5.65 -10.47
C PHE A 122 2.30 4.97 -9.11
N LEU A 123 1.20 5.14 -8.39
CA LEU A 123 0.91 4.39 -7.16
C LEU A 123 0.04 3.18 -7.50
N LEU A 124 0.30 2.04 -6.88
CA LEU A 124 -0.57 0.86 -6.96
C LEU A 124 -0.90 0.41 -5.54
N GLY A 125 -2.16 0.58 -5.13
CA GLY A 125 -2.59 0.31 -3.76
C GLY A 125 -3.71 -0.71 -3.67
N GLU A 126 -3.56 -1.71 -2.80
CA GLU A 126 -4.59 -2.70 -2.49
C GLU A 126 -5.17 -2.49 -1.09
N SER A 127 -6.50 -2.45 -0.94
CA SER A 127 -7.17 -2.35 0.37
C SER A 127 -6.61 -1.19 1.22
N MET A 128 -5.99 -1.47 2.37
CA MET A 128 -5.28 -0.48 3.20
C MET A 128 -4.24 0.31 2.40
N GLY A 129 -3.50 -0.34 1.52
CA GLY A 129 -2.54 0.31 0.62
C GLY A 129 -3.20 1.23 -0.40
N GLY A 130 -4.47 0.97 -0.76
CA GLY A 130 -5.27 1.91 -1.55
C GLY A 130 -5.55 3.22 -0.79
N ALA A 131 -5.80 3.13 0.52
CA ALA A 131 -5.92 4.32 1.38
C ALA A 131 -4.61 5.09 1.45
N VAL A 132 -3.48 4.39 1.60
CA VAL A 132 -2.13 4.98 1.56
C VAL A 132 -1.91 5.70 0.23
N ALA A 133 -2.17 5.04 -0.90
CA ALA A 133 -2.01 5.64 -2.23
C ALA A 133 -2.85 6.91 -2.41
N LEU A 134 -4.12 6.91 -1.97
CA LEU A 134 -4.97 8.10 -2.01
C LEU A 134 -4.43 9.26 -1.16
N LEU A 135 -3.92 8.97 0.03
CA LEU A 135 -3.35 9.98 0.92
C LEU A 135 -2.01 10.50 0.43
N LEU A 136 -1.15 9.64 -0.15
CA LEU A 136 0.10 10.04 -0.82
C LEU A 136 -0.19 10.98 -1.99
N HIS A 137 -1.18 10.62 -2.81
CA HIS A 137 -1.60 11.46 -3.92
C HIS A 137 -2.09 12.84 -3.43
N ARG A 138 -2.90 12.85 -2.36
CA ARG A 138 -3.37 14.11 -1.76
C ARG A 138 -2.24 14.93 -1.13
N MET A 139 -1.25 14.28 -0.55
CA MET A 139 -0.08 14.93 0.07
C MET A 139 0.77 15.64 -0.98
N ARG A 140 0.93 15.05 -2.17
CA ARG A 140 1.69 15.64 -3.28
C ARG A 140 0.91 15.59 -4.61
N PRO A 141 -0.08 16.47 -4.81
CA PRO A 141 -1.02 16.39 -5.95
C PRO A 141 -0.39 16.48 -7.35
N SER A 142 0.83 17.01 -7.46
CA SER A 142 1.55 17.17 -8.73
C SER A 142 2.77 16.27 -8.85
N TYR A 143 3.07 15.47 -7.83
CA TYR A 143 4.22 14.56 -7.83
C TYR A 143 3.90 13.22 -8.49
N TRP A 144 2.67 12.76 -8.31
CA TRP A 144 2.18 11.48 -8.84
C TRP A 144 1.47 11.69 -10.16
N THR A 145 1.79 10.87 -11.17
CA THR A 145 1.12 10.88 -12.47
C THR A 145 -0.26 10.24 -12.40
N GLY A 146 -0.44 9.24 -11.53
CA GLY A 146 -1.73 8.58 -11.34
C GLY A 146 -1.68 7.45 -10.31
N ALA A 147 -2.83 6.83 -10.05
CA ALA A 147 -2.93 5.70 -9.14
C ALA A 147 -3.85 4.59 -9.68
N VAL A 148 -3.42 3.34 -9.48
CA VAL A 148 -4.20 2.12 -9.75
C VAL A 148 -4.64 1.55 -8.41
N LEU A 149 -5.95 1.51 -8.15
CA LEU A 149 -6.48 1.05 -6.87
C LEU A 149 -7.25 -0.26 -7.01
N VAL A 150 -6.88 -1.23 -6.17
CA VAL A 150 -7.52 -2.55 -6.10
C VAL A 150 -8.29 -2.64 -4.79
N ALA A 151 -9.62 -2.67 -4.88
CA ALA A 151 -10.52 -2.69 -3.71
C ALA A 151 -10.08 -1.72 -2.58
N PRO A 152 -9.88 -0.42 -2.85
CA PRO A 152 -9.28 0.50 -1.89
C PRO A 152 -10.13 0.65 -0.63
N MET A 153 -9.47 0.73 0.53
CA MET A 153 -10.10 1.04 1.82
C MET A 153 -10.42 2.54 1.90
N CYS A 154 -11.51 2.97 1.25
CA CYS A 154 -11.88 4.38 1.17
C CYS A 154 -13.31 4.70 1.60
N LYS A 155 -14.12 3.67 1.92
CA LYS A 155 -15.49 3.79 2.40
C LYS A 155 -15.81 2.62 3.33
N ILE A 156 -16.66 2.86 4.33
CA ILE A 156 -17.23 1.81 5.18
C ILE A 156 -18.64 1.52 4.69
N ALA A 157 -18.95 0.25 4.44
CA ALA A 157 -20.31 -0.17 4.11
C ALA A 157 -21.28 0.30 5.19
N ASP A 158 -22.44 0.82 4.79
CA ASP A 158 -23.37 1.49 5.71
C ASP A 158 -23.82 0.57 6.84
N GLU A 159 -23.96 -0.72 6.55
CA GLU A 159 -24.34 -1.78 7.50
C GLU A 159 -23.24 -2.12 8.50
N MET A 160 -21.99 -1.83 8.15
CA MET A 160 -20.79 -2.12 8.96
C MET A 160 -20.31 -0.91 9.75
N ARG A 161 -21.01 0.22 9.68
CA ARG A 161 -20.64 1.45 10.39
C ARG A 161 -20.83 1.26 11.91
N PRO A 162 -19.76 1.38 12.71
CA PRO A 162 -19.91 1.29 14.16
C PRO A 162 -20.73 2.45 14.69
N HIS A 163 -21.59 2.19 15.68
CA HIS A 163 -22.34 3.25 16.34
C HIS A 163 -21.38 4.32 16.93
N PRO A 164 -21.69 5.63 16.88
CA PRO A 164 -20.77 6.69 17.34
C PRO A 164 -20.24 6.51 18.78
N VAL A 165 -21.05 5.93 19.66
CA VAL A 165 -20.64 5.57 21.03
C VAL A 165 -19.52 4.53 21.02
N VAL A 166 -19.60 3.50 20.16
CA VAL A 166 -18.54 2.50 19.99
C VAL A 166 -17.26 3.18 19.53
N VAL A 167 -17.33 4.09 18.56
CA VAL A 167 -16.16 4.85 18.08
C VAL A 167 -15.52 5.67 19.21
N SER A 168 -16.34 6.31 20.05
CA SER A 168 -15.88 7.11 21.18
C SER A 168 -15.18 6.26 22.24
N VAL A 169 -15.76 5.10 22.57
CA VAL A 169 -15.15 4.12 23.49
C VAL A 169 -13.86 3.58 22.92
N LEU A 170 -13.83 3.18 21.64
CA LEU A 170 -12.61 2.71 20.97
C LEU A 170 -11.49 3.74 21.09
N LYS A 171 -11.79 5.01 20.77
CA LYS A 171 -10.83 6.13 20.88
C LYS A 171 -10.24 6.24 22.28
N LEU A 172 -11.07 6.21 23.33
CA LEU A 172 -10.60 6.26 24.71
C LEU A 172 -9.71 5.06 25.05
N MET A 173 -10.15 3.86 24.70
CA MET A 173 -9.46 2.61 25.00
C MET A 173 -8.12 2.48 24.27
N THR A 174 -7.93 3.19 23.15
CA THR A 174 -6.62 3.23 22.47
C THR A 174 -5.49 3.81 23.34
N ASN A 175 -5.79 4.61 24.36
CA ASN A 175 -4.78 5.12 25.27
C ASN A 175 -4.44 4.15 26.42
N ILE A 176 -5.29 3.15 26.65
CA ILE A 176 -5.16 2.22 27.78
C ILE A 176 -4.60 0.88 27.30
N ILE A 177 -5.18 0.32 26.23
CA ILE A 177 -4.85 -1.01 25.69
C ILE A 177 -4.66 -1.00 24.16
N PRO A 178 -3.81 -0.12 23.61
CA PRO A 178 -3.69 0.08 22.15
C PRO A 178 -3.33 -1.20 21.38
N THR A 179 -2.52 -2.07 21.98
CA THR A 179 -1.91 -3.23 21.33
C THR A 179 -2.74 -4.50 21.46
N TRP A 180 -3.84 -4.48 22.20
CA TRP A 180 -4.66 -5.67 22.45
C TRP A 180 -5.41 -6.13 21.20
N LYS A 181 -5.37 -7.45 20.93
CA LYS A 181 -5.98 -8.11 19.75
C LYS A 181 -7.46 -8.47 20.01
N ILE A 182 -8.26 -7.50 20.42
CA ILE A 182 -9.64 -7.72 20.92
C ILE A 182 -10.73 -7.39 19.91
N VAL A 183 -10.37 -6.86 18.74
CA VAL A 183 -11.36 -6.44 17.75
C VAL A 183 -11.93 -7.69 17.06
N PRO A 184 -13.24 -7.95 17.16
CA PRO A 184 -13.86 -9.07 16.46
C PRO A 184 -13.81 -8.81 14.96
N THR A 185 -13.21 -9.74 14.22
CA THR A 185 -13.22 -9.74 12.76
C THR A 185 -13.58 -11.13 12.27
N THR A 186 -14.34 -11.19 11.17
CA THR A 186 -14.39 -12.39 10.33
C THR A 186 -13.00 -12.65 9.75
N ASP A 187 -12.73 -13.88 9.27
CA ASP A 187 -11.48 -14.17 8.60
C ASP A 187 -11.31 -13.26 7.36
N VAL A 188 -10.45 -12.25 7.50
CA VAL A 188 -10.28 -11.17 6.51
C VAL A 188 -9.68 -11.74 5.24
N ILE A 189 -8.90 -12.81 5.33
CA ILE A 189 -8.27 -13.47 4.17
C ILE A 189 -9.34 -14.13 3.31
N ASP A 190 -10.28 -14.85 3.94
CA ASP A 190 -11.38 -15.50 3.22
C ASP A 190 -12.37 -14.49 2.60
N ALA A 191 -12.53 -13.33 3.22
CA ALA A 191 -13.37 -12.26 2.69
C ALA A 191 -12.68 -11.47 1.55
N ALA A 192 -11.37 -11.24 1.64
CA ALA A 192 -10.62 -10.40 0.70
C ALA A 192 -10.19 -11.13 -0.58
N TYR A 193 -9.85 -12.43 -0.50
CA TYR A 193 -9.32 -13.17 -1.64
C TYR A 193 -10.32 -14.22 -2.13
N ARG A 194 -10.70 -14.17 -3.41
CA ARG A 194 -11.62 -15.16 -4.00
C ARG A 194 -10.96 -16.48 -4.39
N MET A 195 -9.70 -16.44 -4.80
CA MET A 195 -8.96 -17.60 -5.30
C MET A 195 -8.32 -18.37 -4.14
N GLN A 196 -8.57 -19.67 -4.07
CA GLN A 196 -8.02 -20.53 -3.02
C GLN A 196 -6.48 -20.51 -3.00
N GLU A 197 -5.85 -20.56 -4.18
CA GLU A 197 -4.39 -20.50 -4.32
C GLU A 197 -3.77 -19.26 -3.64
N LYS A 198 -4.38 -18.08 -3.82
CA LYS A 198 -3.93 -16.86 -3.14
C LYS A 198 -4.17 -16.89 -1.62
N ARG A 199 -5.27 -17.52 -1.17
CA ARG A 199 -5.50 -17.71 0.27
C ARG A 199 -4.41 -18.59 0.87
N ASP A 200 -4.07 -19.67 0.18
CA ASP A 200 -3.05 -20.62 0.62
C ASP A 200 -1.66 -19.96 0.62
N GLU A 201 -1.32 -19.19 -0.41
CA GLU A 201 -0.09 -18.38 -0.46
C GLU A 201 0.02 -17.45 0.74
N ILE A 202 -1.04 -16.70 1.06
CA ILE A 202 -1.06 -15.76 2.18
C ILE A 202 -1.00 -16.48 3.53
N ARG A 203 -1.71 -17.60 3.69
CA ARG A 203 -1.72 -18.38 4.93
C ARG A 203 -0.38 -19.09 5.18
N ASN A 204 0.28 -19.54 4.13
CA ASN A 204 1.58 -20.20 4.21
C ASN A 204 2.75 -19.20 4.25
N ASN A 205 2.53 -17.93 3.94
CA ASN A 205 3.54 -16.89 4.03
C ASN A 205 3.78 -16.50 5.51
N PRO A 206 4.95 -16.81 6.10
CA PRO A 206 5.26 -16.49 7.50
C PRO A 206 5.36 -14.99 7.77
N HIS A 207 5.42 -14.16 6.72
CA HIS A 207 5.47 -12.71 6.81
C HIS A 207 4.08 -12.05 6.87
N CYS A 208 3.02 -12.82 6.57
CA CYS A 208 1.64 -12.33 6.70
C CYS A 208 1.15 -12.42 8.14
N TYR A 209 0.46 -11.39 8.61
CA TYR A 209 -0.12 -11.35 9.95
C TYR A 209 -1.44 -12.11 9.99
N GLN A 210 -1.52 -13.15 10.83
CA GLN A 210 -2.71 -14.00 10.94
C GLN A 210 -3.62 -13.66 12.13
N GLY A 211 -3.26 -12.64 12.92
CA GLY A 211 -4.00 -12.28 14.14
C GLY A 211 -5.20 -11.38 13.89
N LYS A 212 -6.04 -11.23 14.91
CA LYS A 212 -7.07 -10.18 14.93
C LYS A 212 -6.42 -8.80 14.95
N PRO A 213 -7.02 -7.78 14.30
CA PRO A 213 -6.53 -6.42 14.40
C PRO A 213 -6.40 -5.96 15.85
N ARG A 214 -5.32 -5.22 16.09
CA ARG A 214 -5.10 -4.56 17.38
C ARG A 214 -6.02 -3.36 17.51
N LEU A 215 -6.39 -3.01 18.73
CA LEU A 215 -7.37 -1.96 19.00
C LEU A 215 -7.03 -0.63 18.34
N LYS A 216 -5.80 -0.14 18.52
CA LYS A 216 -5.35 1.11 17.89
C LYS A 216 -5.33 1.01 16.38
N THR A 217 -4.87 -0.11 15.82
CA THR A 217 -4.90 -0.38 14.38
C THR A 217 -6.32 -0.25 13.84
N ALA A 218 -7.30 -0.94 14.43
CA ALA A 218 -8.68 -0.89 13.98
C ALA A 218 -9.26 0.53 14.05
N TYR A 219 -8.94 1.28 15.10
CA TYR A 219 -9.32 2.69 15.20
C TYR A 219 -8.68 3.55 14.10
N GLU A 220 -7.40 3.35 13.79
CA GLU A 220 -6.71 4.08 12.70
C GLU A 220 -7.31 3.76 11.32
N LEU A 221 -7.60 2.48 11.04
CA LEU A 221 -8.25 2.07 9.80
C LEU A 221 -9.65 2.68 9.66
N LEU A 222 -10.44 2.67 10.74
CA LEU A 222 -11.75 3.33 10.81
C LEU A 222 -11.65 4.85 10.58
N ARG A 223 -10.74 5.51 11.31
CA ARG A 223 -10.49 6.97 11.22
C ARG A 223 -10.17 7.37 9.79
N VAL A 224 -9.25 6.66 9.14
CA VAL A 224 -8.82 6.98 7.78
C VAL A 224 -9.90 6.67 6.76
N SER A 225 -10.62 5.56 6.90
CA SER A 225 -11.74 5.25 6.00
C SER A 225 -12.80 6.35 6.02
N LEU A 226 -13.18 6.83 7.21
CA LEU A 226 -14.11 7.95 7.36
C LEU A 226 -13.53 9.28 6.83
N ASN A 227 -12.22 9.50 6.99
CA ASN A 227 -11.58 10.70 6.43
C ASN A 227 -11.63 10.69 4.90
N LEU A 228 -11.27 9.57 4.28
CA LEU A 228 -11.28 9.40 2.83
C LEU A 228 -12.68 9.55 2.27
N GLU A 229 -13.66 8.88 2.89
CA GLU A 229 -15.06 8.96 2.48
C GLU A 229 -15.60 10.40 2.51
N ASN A 230 -15.34 11.15 3.59
CA ASN A 230 -15.90 12.48 3.75
C ASN A 230 -15.12 13.58 3.02
N ASN A 231 -13.81 13.42 2.82
CA ASN A 231 -12.94 14.53 2.40
C ASN A 231 -12.18 14.29 1.09
N VAL A 232 -12.07 13.03 0.64
CA VAL A 232 -11.36 12.66 -0.59
C VAL A 232 -12.33 12.23 -1.66
N LEU A 233 -13.19 11.23 -1.40
CA LEU A 233 -14.10 10.68 -2.41
C LEU A 233 -14.99 11.73 -3.10
N PRO A 234 -15.53 12.76 -2.43
CA PRO A 234 -16.34 13.79 -3.09
C PRO A 234 -15.56 14.64 -4.10
N LYS A 235 -14.22 14.56 -4.10
CA LYS A 235 -13.32 15.35 -4.93
C LYS A 235 -12.68 14.54 -6.06
N VAL A 236 -13.02 13.25 -6.20
CA VAL A 236 -12.41 12.38 -7.21
C VAL A 236 -13.48 11.86 -8.16
N THR A 237 -13.22 11.97 -9.46
CA THR A 237 -14.02 11.32 -10.49
C THR A 237 -13.44 9.93 -10.75
N CYS A 238 -14.26 8.89 -10.60
CA CYS A 238 -13.86 7.52 -10.91
C CYS A 238 -14.32 7.13 -12.30
N THR A 239 -13.41 6.59 -13.11
CA THR A 239 -13.76 5.86 -14.33
C THR A 239 -13.58 4.38 -14.02
N THR A 240 -14.68 3.65 -13.83
CA THR A 240 -14.64 2.22 -13.52
C THR A 240 -14.49 1.44 -14.83
N THR A 241 -13.41 0.69 -14.98
CA THR A 241 -13.28 -0.34 -16.01
C THR A 241 -13.14 -1.68 -15.29
N THR A 242 -14.20 -2.48 -15.38
CA THR A 242 -14.29 -3.92 -15.04
C THR A 242 -13.37 -4.39 -13.90
N ASN A 243 -13.94 -4.50 -12.69
CA ASN A 243 -13.31 -5.00 -11.45
C ASN A 243 -12.17 -4.18 -10.83
N TYR A 244 -11.71 -3.08 -11.45
CA TYR A 244 -10.67 -2.21 -10.91
C TYR A 244 -11.13 -0.76 -10.84
N LEU A 245 -10.76 -0.07 -9.76
CA LEU A 245 -10.92 1.38 -9.65
C LEU A 245 -9.61 2.04 -10.12
N LEU A 246 -9.60 2.48 -11.37
CA LEU A 246 -8.54 3.37 -11.87
C LEU A 246 -8.91 4.81 -11.53
N PHE A 247 -8.01 5.49 -10.81
CA PHE A 247 -8.15 6.91 -10.52
C PHE A 247 -7.14 7.70 -11.34
N PHE A 248 -7.65 8.37 -12.37
CA PHE A 248 -6.90 9.38 -13.09
C PHE A 248 -7.09 10.73 -12.41
N PHE A 249 -6.12 11.15 -11.62
CA PHE A 249 -6.07 12.51 -11.11
C PHE A 249 -5.53 13.42 -12.20
N HIS A 250 -6.39 13.88 -13.10
CA HIS A 250 -5.99 14.90 -14.06
C HIS A 250 -5.78 16.24 -13.33
N GLY A 251 -4.51 16.65 -13.20
CA GLY A 251 -4.16 18.02 -12.83
C GLY A 251 -4.57 18.97 -13.95
N ARG A 252 -5.70 19.67 -13.75
CA ARG A 252 -6.25 20.77 -14.57
C ARG A 252 -6.28 20.51 -16.09
N TYR A 253 -7.46 20.25 -16.65
CA TYR A 253 -8.17 21.08 -17.64
C TYR A 253 -9.44 20.37 -18.08
N SER A 254 -10.52 21.15 -18.20
CA SER A 254 -11.81 20.76 -18.74
C SER A 254 -11.67 20.05 -20.10
N LEU A 255 -12.23 18.86 -20.21
CA LEU A 255 -12.72 18.33 -21.48
C LEU A 255 -14.22 18.05 -21.32
N ARG A 256 -15.03 19.01 -21.79
CA ARG A 256 -16.40 18.74 -22.24
C ARG A 256 -16.30 17.65 -23.30
N SER A 257 -16.90 16.49 -23.08
CA SER A 257 -17.21 15.58 -24.17
C SER A 257 -18.46 16.11 -24.88
N GLN A 258 -18.25 16.78 -26.02
CA GLN A 258 -19.17 16.61 -27.13
C GLN A 258 -19.00 15.17 -27.63
N ILE A 259 -20.05 14.38 -27.54
CA ILE A 259 -20.79 13.67 -28.61
C ILE A 259 -22.00 13.04 -27.93
#